data_AF-A0A8T1MBJ5-F1
#
_entry.id   AF-A0A8T1MBJ5-F1
#
_cell.length_a   1.000
_cell.length_b   1.000
_cell.length_c   1.000
_cell.angle_alpha   90.00
_cell.angle_beta   90.00
_cell.angle_gamma   90.00
#
_symmetry.space_group_name_H-M   'P 1'
#
loop_
_entity.id
_entity.type
_entity.pdbx_description
1 polymer ?
#
loop_
_entity_poly.entity_id
_entity_poly.type
_entity_poly.pdbx_seq_one_letter_code
_entity_poly.pdbx_strand_id
1 'polypeptide(L)'
;MEDTCMESILSQLDSGLTVDFNHSFTVVEDRQKHPRITLYKNSGRIADQQRRWREELAAVNRKKQRDGKFDTNRGLRSLEDATQEDTEDDSAPLCNPWSQKPKNYRGKSWRSYSAHLMLAEWLLFLPPMFHENYMMKLCPKGRHVFVWAAQGSTRIISRTGWVLKKTVSRLPGGGLGQSEHQNANYCTMLDCILLNLTAPSGDNSMQICDGDNASTDLPLEFKVLDLIRYRGTCYASLPFRERSCWMEQYLHSQIEESQEDDPVRFEVIPAYPCDLESMNAVLSVKPKYEVSVC
;
A
#
# COMPACT_ATOMS: atom_id res chain seq x y z
N MET A 1 -32.78 39.34 8.11
CA MET A 1 -32.46 39.30 6.65
C MET A 1 -31.10 38.64 6.40
N GLU A 2 -30.14 38.72 7.33
CA GLU A 2 -28.84 38.05 7.20
C GLU A 2 -28.89 36.52 7.38
N ASP A 3 -29.76 36.00 8.27
CA ASP A 3 -29.86 34.55 8.54
C ASP A 3 -30.35 33.74 7.33
N THR A 4 -31.25 34.30 6.53
CA THR A 4 -31.75 33.69 5.29
C THR A 4 -30.70 33.59 4.19
N CYS A 5 -29.71 34.50 4.19
CA CYS A 5 -28.59 34.44 3.26
C CYS A 5 -27.61 33.34 3.67
N MET A 6 -27.34 33.21 4.97
CA MET A 6 -26.45 32.19 5.51
C MET A 6 -27.02 30.76 5.32
N GLU A 7 -28.31 30.57 5.57
CA GLU A 7 -29.03 29.30 5.31
C GLU A 7 -29.02 28.93 3.81
N SER A 8 -29.16 29.93 2.93
CA SER A 8 -29.09 29.71 1.48
C SER A 8 -27.69 29.32 1.01
N ILE A 9 -26.63 29.93 1.58
CA ILE A 9 -25.24 29.58 1.29
C ILE A 9 -24.92 28.16 1.78
N LEU A 10 -25.41 27.77 2.97
CA LEU A 10 -25.25 26.42 3.50
C LEU A 10 -25.94 25.37 2.61
N SER A 11 -27.16 25.65 2.14
CA SER A 11 -27.87 24.79 1.19
C SER A 11 -27.19 24.69 -0.18
N GLN A 12 -26.58 25.78 -0.67
CA GLN A 12 -25.84 25.80 -1.94
C GLN A 12 -24.50 25.05 -1.85
N LEU A 13 -23.81 25.11 -0.70
CA LEU A 13 -22.59 24.34 -0.46
C LEU A 13 -22.88 22.83 -0.34
N ASP A 14 -24.02 22.45 0.25
CA ASP A 14 -24.43 21.04 0.43
C ASP A 14 -24.88 20.37 -0.88
N SER A 15 -25.38 21.17 -1.83
CA SER A 15 -25.84 20.70 -3.15
C SER A 15 -24.83 20.89 -4.29
N GLY A 16 -23.80 21.73 -4.10
CA GLY A 16 -22.87 22.16 -5.15
C GLY A 16 -21.49 21.49 -5.17
N LEU A 17 -21.13 20.67 -4.18
CA LEU A 17 -19.84 19.94 -4.18
C LEU A 17 -20.00 18.52 -4.74
N THR A 18 -20.46 18.45 -5.99
CA THR A 18 -20.30 17.25 -6.82
C THR A 18 -18.97 17.33 -7.57
N VAL A 19 -17.97 16.58 -7.09
CA VAL A 19 -16.82 16.22 -7.92
C VAL A 19 -17.04 14.79 -8.40
N ASP A 20 -17.70 14.66 -9.55
CA ASP A 20 -17.60 13.48 -10.40
C ASP A 20 -16.66 13.82 -11.56
N PHE A 21 -15.76 12.94 -12.02
CA PHE A 21 -16.10 11.60 -12.50
C PHE A 21 -15.01 10.54 -12.25
N ASN A 22 -15.48 9.38 -11.77
CA ASN A 22 -14.93 8.03 -11.93
C ASN A 22 -13.75 7.57 -11.05
N HIS A 23 -13.88 7.78 -9.75
CA HIS A 23 -13.86 6.73 -8.72
C HIS A 23 -14.06 7.48 -7.40
N SER A 24 -15.10 7.16 -6.64
CA SER A 24 -15.31 7.71 -5.30
C SER A 24 -14.19 7.23 -4.37
N PHE A 25 -13.06 7.93 -4.38
CA PHE A 25 -12.05 7.79 -3.36
C PHE A 25 -12.51 8.66 -2.19
N THR A 26 -13.22 8.07 -1.23
CA THR A 26 -13.41 8.70 0.08
C THR A 26 -12.04 8.77 0.76
N VAL A 27 -11.24 9.79 0.45
CA VAL A 27 -10.07 10.14 1.24
C VAL A 27 -10.63 10.69 2.53
N VAL A 28 -10.64 9.89 3.59
CA VAL A 28 -10.83 10.44 4.93
C VAL A 28 -9.57 11.24 5.24
N GLU A 29 -9.69 12.55 5.39
CA GLU A 29 -8.57 13.37 5.83
C GLU A 29 -8.16 12.97 7.24
N ASP A 30 -6.89 12.58 7.39
CA ASP A 30 -6.22 12.16 8.64
C ASP A 30 -6.26 13.23 9.77
N ARG A 31 -6.72 14.45 9.44
CA ARG A 31 -6.84 15.58 10.38
C ARG A 31 -8.16 15.62 11.13
N GLN A 32 -9.16 14.81 10.75
CA GLN A 32 -10.44 14.78 11.44
C GLN A 32 -10.37 13.88 12.67
N LYS A 33 -10.63 14.45 13.86
CA LYS A 33 -10.77 13.70 15.12
C LYS A 33 -11.67 12.49 14.91
N HIS A 34 -11.28 11.33 15.45
CA HIS A 34 -12.05 10.08 15.34
C HIS A 34 -13.56 10.35 15.49
N PRO A 35 -14.39 9.95 14.52
CA PRO A 35 -15.83 10.15 14.62
C PRO A 35 -16.33 9.38 15.85
N ARG A 36 -16.72 10.05 16.95
CA ARG A 36 -17.24 9.35 18.15
C ARG A 36 -18.42 8.47 17.75
N ILE A 37 -18.23 7.16 17.82
CA ILE A 37 -19.11 6.12 17.27
C ILE A 37 -20.57 6.28 17.75
N THR A 38 -20.77 6.86 18.94
CA THR A 38 -22.08 7.06 19.58
C THR A 38 -22.83 8.35 19.20
N LEU A 39 -22.24 9.25 18.41
CA LEU A 39 -22.94 10.46 17.97
C LEU A 39 -23.80 10.16 16.75
N TYR A 40 -25.04 10.68 16.75
CA TYR A 40 -26.03 10.55 15.67
C TYR A 40 -25.45 10.77 14.25
N LYS A 41 -24.48 11.70 14.12
CA LYS A 41 -23.80 12.02 12.85
C LYS A 41 -22.99 10.85 12.25
N ASN A 42 -22.68 9.81 13.03
CA ASN A 42 -21.89 8.66 12.57
C ASN A 42 -22.71 7.43 12.23
N SER A 43 -24.00 7.38 12.61
CA SER A 43 -24.89 6.25 12.27
C SER A 43 -24.98 6.04 10.76
N GLY A 44 -25.04 7.13 9.97
CA GLY A 44 -25.04 7.05 8.51
C GLY A 44 -23.70 6.53 7.95
N ARG A 45 -22.58 6.94 8.54
CA ARG A 45 -21.23 6.51 8.12
C ARG A 45 -20.97 5.03 8.39
N ILE A 46 -21.44 4.51 9.53
CA ILE A 46 -21.36 3.09 9.88
C ILE A 46 -22.17 2.25 8.88
N ALA A 47 -23.42 2.65 8.61
CA ALA A 47 -24.30 1.95 7.66
C ALA A 47 -23.72 1.97 6.24
N ASP A 48 -23.13 3.10 5.82
CA ASP A 48 -22.43 3.23 4.55
C ASP A 48 -21.20 2.30 4.46
N GLN A 49 -20.32 2.30 5.46
CA GLN A 49 -19.14 1.42 5.50
C GLN A 49 -19.55 -0.05 5.42
N GLN A 50 -20.58 -0.43 6.18
CA GLN A 50 -21.11 -1.79 6.13
C GLN A 50 -21.68 -2.16 4.74
N ARG A 51 -22.40 -1.23 4.08
CA ARG A 51 -22.93 -1.44 2.73
C ARG A 51 -21.80 -1.66 1.72
N ARG A 52 -20.81 -0.75 1.68
CA ARG A 52 -19.65 -0.85 0.78
C ARG A 52 -18.88 -2.14 0.99
N TRP A 53 -18.65 -2.51 2.25
CA TRP A 53 -18.02 -3.77 2.60
C TRP A 53 -18.75 -4.99 2.01
N ARG A 54 -20.09 -5.04 2.10
CA ARG A 54 -20.89 -6.15 1.51
C ARG A 54 -20.80 -6.16 -0.02
N GLU A 55 -20.81 -4.99 -0.65
CA GLU A 55 -20.71 -4.86 -2.11
C GLU A 55 -19.36 -5.34 -2.63
N GLU A 56 -18.26 -4.96 -1.97
CA GLU A 56 -16.91 -5.43 -2.27
C GLU A 56 -16.77 -6.95 -2.09
N LEU A 57 -17.25 -7.48 -0.97
CA LEU A 57 -17.26 -8.93 -0.72
C LEU A 57 -18.02 -9.68 -1.82
N ALA A 58 -19.18 -9.15 -2.22
CA ALA A 58 -19.97 -9.73 -3.31
C ALA A 58 -19.21 -9.65 -4.65
N ALA A 59 -18.46 -8.58 -4.92
CA ALA A 59 -17.64 -8.45 -6.13
C ALA A 59 -16.50 -9.47 -6.15
N VAL A 60 -15.78 -9.65 -5.03
CA VAL A 60 -14.72 -10.65 -4.89
C VAL A 60 -15.29 -12.05 -5.09
N ASN A 61 -16.43 -12.38 -4.48
CA ASN A 61 -17.09 -13.67 -4.65
C ASN A 61 -17.53 -13.93 -6.10
N ARG A 62 -18.11 -12.92 -6.77
CA ARG A 62 -18.45 -13.02 -8.20
C ARG A 62 -17.22 -13.28 -9.07
N LYS A 63 -16.10 -12.60 -8.79
CA LYS A 63 -14.84 -12.83 -9.51
C LYS A 63 -14.32 -14.25 -9.29
N LYS A 64 -14.25 -14.71 -8.03
CA LYS A 64 -13.85 -16.08 -7.68
C LYS A 64 -14.70 -17.13 -8.39
N GLN A 65 -16.02 -16.92 -8.47
CA GLN A 65 -16.91 -17.82 -9.21
C GLN A 65 -16.65 -17.80 -10.71
N ARG A 66 -16.38 -16.63 -11.31
CA ARG A 66 -16.04 -16.51 -12.73
C ARG A 66 -14.73 -17.23 -13.04
N ASP A 67 -13.70 -16.97 -12.23
CA ASP A 67 -12.38 -17.55 -12.39
C ASP A 67 -12.46 -19.08 -12.20
N GLY A 68 -13.16 -19.58 -11.18
CA GLY A 68 -13.38 -21.01 -10.99
C GLY A 68 -14.13 -21.69 -12.14
N LYS A 69 -15.15 -21.03 -12.73
CA LYS A 69 -15.82 -21.53 -13.95
C LYS A 69 -14.85 -21.57 -15.14
N PHE A 70 -14.03 -20.54 -15.30
CA PHE A 70 -13.04 -20.45 -16.35
C PHE A 70 -11.96 -21.54 -16.22
N ASP A 71 -11.46 -21.79 -15.01
CA ASP A 71 -10.47 -22.84 -14.73
C ASP A 71 -11.05 -24.24 -14.94
N THR A 72 -12.31 -24.45 -14.55
CA THR A 72 -13.05 -25.70 -14.84
C THR A 72 -13.16 -25.92 -16.35
N ASN A 73 -13.51 -24.87 -17.11
CA ASN A 73 -13.63 -24.94 -18.56
C ASN A 73 -12.29 -25.12 -19.29
N ARG A 74 -11.17 -24.77 -18.65
CA ARG A 74 -9.80 -25.04 -19.15
C ARG A 74 -9.26 -26.41 -18.76
N GLY A 75 -10.04 -27.21 -18.01
CA GLY A 75 -9.58 -28.51 -17.51
C GLY A 75 -8.48 -28.42 -16.44
N LEU A 76 -8.21 -27.24 -15.87
CA LEU A 76 -7.12 -27.04 -14.91
C LEU A 76 -7.36 -27.79 -13.58
N ARG A 77 -8.62 -28.16 -13.29
CA ARG A 77 -8.97 -28.98 -12.12
C ARG A 77 -8.59 -30.47 -12.26
N SER A 78 -8.32 -30.97 -13.46
CA SER A 78 -7.93 -32.37 -13.68
C SER A 78 -6.44 -32.65 -13.52
N LEU A 79 -5.60 -31.61 -13.35
CA LEU A 79 -4.15 -31.78 -13.18
C LEU A 79 -3.71 -32.03 -11.73
N GLU A 80 -4.61 -31.79 -10.76
CA GLU A 80 -4.34 -32.04 -9.34
C GLU A 80 -4.61 -33.51 -8.92
N ASP A 81 -5.20 -34.33 -9.82
CA ASP A 81 -5.61 -35.73 -9.55
C ASP A 81 -4.85 -36.77 -10.40
N ALA A 82 -3.78 -36.35 -11.10
CA ALA A 82 -2.99 -37.21 -11.98
C ALA A 82 -1.51 -37.22 -11.59
N THR A 83 -1.20 -37.72 -10.39
CA THR A 83 0.13 -38.26 -10.09
C THR A 83 0.19 -39.71 -10.57
N GLN A 84 0.65 -39.96 -11.81
CA GLN A 84 1.46 -41.13 -12.20
C GLN A 84 1.86 -41.11 -13.70
N GLU A 85 3.19 -41.14 -13.91
CA GLU A 85 3.99 -41.78 -14.97
C GLU A 85 3.98 -41.27 -16.44
N ASP A 86 5.18 -40.76 -16.80
CA ASP A 86 6.03 -40.99 -17.99
C ASP A 86 5.47 -40.84 -19.42
N THR A 87 6.06 -39.92 -20.21
CA THR A 87 7.07 -40.17 -21.27
C THR A 87 7.31 -38.95 -22.17
N GLU A 88 8.43 -39.00 -22.90
CA GLU A 88 9.25 -37.95 -23.50
C GLU A 88 8.74 -37.36 -24.85
N ASP A 89 9.21 -36.13 -25.11
CA ASP A 89 9.61 -35.49 -26.39
C ASP A 89 8.60 -35.41 -27.57
N ASP A 90 8.19 -34.18 -27.93
CA ASP A 90 8.55 -33.59 -29.23
C ASP A 90 8.20 -32.09 -29.30
N SER A 91 9.02 -31.40 -30.07
CA SER A 91 9.13 -30.00 -30.42
C SER A 91 7.87 -29.28 -30.95
N ALA A 92 7.54 -28.13 -30.32
CA ALA A 92 6.90 -26.99 -30.98
C ALA A 92 7.15 -25.70 -30.18
N PRO A 93 7.60 -24.58 -30.79
CA PRO A 93 7.71 -23.32 -30.09
C PRO A 93 6.30 -22.71 -29.99
N LEU A 94 5.56 -23.07 -28.95
CA LEU A 94 4.32 -22.39 -28.59
C LEU A 94 4.67 -21.02 -28.00
N CYS A 95 4.92 -20.06 -28.89
CA CYS A 95 4.85 -18.65 -28.55
C CYS A 95 3.41 -18.36 -28.10
N ASN A 96 3.23 -18.29 -26.79
CA ASN A 96 2.02 -17.89 -26.09
C ASN A 96 1.31 -16.69 -26.79
N PRO A 97 0.03 -16.81 -27.21
CA PRO A 97 -0.76 -15.70 -27.77
C PRO A 97 -0.99 -14.51 -26.81
N TRP A 98 -0.74 -14.71 -25.52
CA TRP A 98 -0.76 -13.73 -24.42
C TRP A 98 0.64 -13.26 -24.01
N SER A 99 1.70 -13.67 -24.71
CA SER A 99 3.03 -13.06 -24.59
C SER A 99 3.04 -11.75 -25.34
N GLN A 100 2.13 -10.84 -24.99
CA GLN A 100 2.45 -9.44 -24.99
C GLN A 100 3.50 -9.23 -23.89
N LYS A 101 4.77 -9.49 -24.22
CA LYS A 101 5.82 -8.67 -23.60
C LYS A 101 5.37 -7.24 -23.84
N PRO A 102 5.12 -6.40 -22.83
CA PRO A 102 4.96 -4.98 -23.09
C PRO A 102 6.33 -4.47 -23.55
N LYS A 103 6.58 -4.57 -24.86
CA LYS A 103 7.62 -3.81 -25.54
C LYS A 103 7.24 -2.36 -25.33
N ASN A 104 8.08 -1.65 -24.58
CA ASN A 104 7.99 -0.22 -24.22
C ASN A 104 7.18 0.06 -22.95
N TYR A 105 7.76 -0.28 -21.79
CA TYR A 105 7.35 0.29 -20.50
C TYR A 105 7.78 1.77 -20.44
N ARG A 106 7.05 2.66 -21.14
CA ARG A 106 7.17 4.11 -20.94
C ARG A 106 6.37 4.47 -19.69
N GLY A 107 7.05 5.06 -18.70
CA GLY A 107 6.55 5.28 -17.35
C GLY A 107 5.12 5.81 -17.30
N LYS A 108 4.21 4.99 -16.75
CA LYS A 108 2.86 5.44 -16.41
C LYS A 108 2.98 6.48 -15.30
N SER A 109 2.24 7.58 -15.43
CA SER A 109 2.24 8.69 -14.48
C SER A 109 1.95 8.22 -13.05
N TRP A 110 2.32 9.02 -12.05
CA TRP A 110 1.99 8.81 -10.62
C TRP A 110 0.55 8.29 -10.41
N ARG A 111 -0.41 8.80 -11.18
CA ARG A 111 -1.84 8.42 -11.13
C ARG A 111 -2.09 6.92 -11.33
N SER A 112 -1.26 6.25 -12.11
CA SER A 112 -1.40 4.80 -12.33
C SER A 112 -0.92 3.99 -11.14
N TYR A 113 0.03 4.51 -10.35
CA TYR A 113 0.60 3.81 -9.21
C TYR A 113 -0.09 4.18 -7.91
N SER A 114 -0.61 5.41 -7.80
CA SER A 114 -1.43 5.83 -6.66
C SER A 114 -2.69 4.98 -6.49
N ALA A 115 -3.21 4.37 -7.57
CA ALA A 115 -4.31 3.41 -7.49
C ALA A 115 -3.95 2.10 -6.75
N HIS A 116 -2.66 1.80 -6.61
CA HIS A 116 -2.17 0.64 -5.87
C HIS A 116 -1.77 0.99 -4.42
N LEU A 117 -1.77 2.29 -4.06
CA LEU A 117 -1.65 2.71 -2.67
C LEU A 117 -2.98 2.46 -1.98
N MET A 118 -2.95 1.66 -0.92
CA MET A 118 -4.12 1.44 -0.10
C MET A 118 -4.15 2.50 1.00
N LEU A 119 -5.19 3.33 1.01
CA LEU A 119 -5.44 4.24 2.11
C LEU A 119 -6.42 3.61 3.09
N ALA A 120 -6.14 3.78 4.37
CA ALA A 120 -7.03 3.32 5.42
C ALA A 120 -8.25 4.24 5.54
N GLU A 121 -9.37 3.64 5.90
CA GLU A 121 -10.53 4.35 6.43
C GLU A 121 -10.67 4.02 7.93
N TRP A 122 -11.37 4.88 8.67
CA TRP A 122 -11.72 4.57 10.06
C TRP A 122 -12.51 3.27 10.15
N LEU A 123 -12.13 2.38 11.05
CA LEU A 123 -12.89 1.17 11.34
C LEU A 123 -14.09 1.52 12.22
N LEU A 124 -15.24 1.83 11.61
CA LEU A 124 -16.49 2.18 12.33
C LEU A 124 -17.42 0.98 12.48
N PHE A 125 -17.32 0.01 11.57
CA PHE A 125 -18.06 -1.25 11.56
C PHE A 125 -17.08 -2.42 11.69
N LEU A 126 -17.34 -3.35 12.60
CA LEU A 126 -16.55 -4.58 12.75
C LEU A 126 -17.16 -5.70 11.87
N PRO A 127 -16.46 -6.19 10.82
CA PRO A 127 -16.97 -7.24 9.96
C PRO A 127 -17.17 -8.58 10.67
N PRO A 128 -18.10 -9.43 10.21
CA PRO A 128 -18.19 -10.83 10.66
C PRO A 128 -16.88 -11.59 10.38
N MET A 129 -16.53 -12.53 11.26
CA MET A 129 -15.29 -13.33 11.15
C MET A 129 -14.03 -12.46 11.00
N PHE A 130 -13.98 -11.33 11.73
CA PHE A 130 -12.85 -10.39 11.70
C PHE A 130 -11.51 -11.08 11.99
N HIS A 131 -11.48 -11.95 13.01
CA HIS A 131 -10.29 -12.67 13.43
C HIS A 131 -9.69 -13.60 12.36
N GLU A 132 -10.52 -14.17 11.48
CA GLU A 132 -10.08 -15.08 10.41
C GLU A 132 -9.63 -14.31 9.16
N ASN A 133 -10.40 -13.28 8.79
CA ASN A 133 -10.26 -12.65 7.47
C ASN A 133 -9.33 -11.42 7.47
N TYR A 134 -9.05 -10.85 8.64
CA TYR A 134 -8.26 -9.63 8.76
C TYR A 134 -6.92 -9.89 9.45
N MET A 135 -6.00 -8.96 9.22
CA MET A 135 -4.73 -8.84 9.91
C MET A 135 -4.57 -7.39 10.34
N MET A 136 -3.80 -7.18 11.40
CA MET A 136 -3.47 -5.84 11.89
C MET A 136 -1.96 -5.58 11.79
N LYS A 137 -1.60 -4.31 11.60
CA LYS A 137 -0.23 -3.82 11.69
C LYS A 137 -0.20 -2.65 12.65
N LEU A 138 0.80 -2.60 13.53
CA LEU A 138 1.04 -1.42 14.36
C LEU A 138 1.82 -0.40 13.55
N CYS A 139 1.19 0.72 13.21
CA CYS A 139 1.81 1.76 12.40
C CYS A 139 2.46 2.84 13.27
N PRO A 140 3.74 3.17 13.04
CA PRO A 140 4.35 4.31 13.69
C PRO A 140 3.69 5.62 13.26
N LYS A 141 3.84 6.63 14.10
CA LYS A 141 3.61 8.01 13.74
C LYS A 141 4.70 8.45 12.76
N GLY A 142 4.27 8.91 11.58
CA GLY A 142 5.18 9.32 10.52
C GLY A 142 4.42 9.82 9.30
N ARG A 143 5.17 10.09 8.23
CA ARG A 143 4.59 10.52 6.95
C ARG A 143 4.37 9.33 6.04
N HIS A 144 3.14 9.11 5.61
CA HIS A 144 2.83 8.11 4.58
C HIS A 144 3.45 8.52 3.24
N VAL A 145 4.33 7.66 2.71
CA VAL A 145 5.10 7.88 1.49
C VAL A 145 5.16 6.63 0.63
N PHE A 146 5.29 6.86 -0.66
CA PHE A 146 5.55 5.83 -1.64
C PHE A 146 7.02 5.83 -2.02
N VAL A 147 7.67 4.68 -1.92
CA VAL A 147 9.08 4.51 -2.26
C VAL A 147 9.19 3.80 -3.60
N TRP A 148 9.91 4.43 -4.53
CA TRP A 148 10.15 3.90 -5.86
C TRP A 148 11.65 3.83 -6.16
N ALA A 149 12.22 2.63 -6.15
CA ALA A 149 13.60 2.37 -6.54
C ALA A 149 13.64 1.80 -7.97
N ALA A 150 14.27 2.54 -8.89
CA ALA A 150 14.49 2.13 -10.27
C ALA A 150 15.60 2.98 -10.92
N GLN A 151 16.27 2.41 -11.93
CA GLN A 151 17.28 3.13 -12.73
C GLN A 151 18.43 3.68 -11.87
N GLY A 152 18.84 2.92 -10.85
CA GLY A 152 19.95 3.30 -9.96
C GLY A 152 19.63 4.43 -8.99
N SER A 153 18.35 4.76 -8.78
CA SER A 153 17.93 5.78 -7.82
C SER A 153 16.65 5.41 -7.10
N THR A 154 16.46 5.97 -5.91
CA THR A 154 15.27 5.80 -5.07
C THR A 154 14.57 7.13 -4.90
N ARG A 155 13.31 7.19 -5.32
CA ARG A 155 12.44 8.37 -5.19
C ARG A 155 11.46 8.14 -4.05
N ILE A 156 11.41 9.09 -3.14
CA ILE A 156 10.44 9.13 -2.04
C ILE A 156 9.34 10.08 -2.49
N ILE A 157 8.12 9.59 -2.59
CA ILE A 157 7.00 10.32 -3.18
C ILE A 157 5.89 10.45 -2.14
N SER A 158 5.35 11.65 -1.97
CA SER A 158 4.20 11.89 -1.10
C SER A 158 2.94 11.18 -1.60
N ARG A 159 1.96 10.98 -0.71
CA ARG A 159 0.61 10.52 -1.08
C ARG A 159 -0.06 11.33 -2.20
N THR A 160 0.28 12.61 -2.32
CA THR A 160 -0.22 13.52 -3.37
C THR A 160 0.52 13.41 -4.70
N GLY A 161 1.65 12.69 -4.75
CA GLY A 161 2.45 12.47 -5.96
C GLY A 161 3.64 13.39 -6.16
N TRP A 162 3.87 14.32 -5.25
CA TRP A 162 5.08 15.13 -5.22
C TRP A 162 6.27 14.28 -4.80
N VAL A 163 7.34 14.30 -5.59
CA VAL A 163 8.64 13.72 -5.20
C VAL A 163 9.19 14.58 -4.08
N LEU A 164 9.35 13.99 -2.90
CA LEU A 164 9.85 14.67 -1.72
C LEU A 164 11.37 14.63 -1.61
N LYS A 165 12.00 13.56 -2.07
CA LYS A 165 13.46 13.42 -2.13
C LYS A 165 13.87 12.36 -3.14
N LYS A 166 15.01 12.57 -3.78
CA LYS A 166 15.71 11.55 -4.56
C LYS A 166 16.99 11.18 -3.80
N THR A 167 17.20 9.89 -3.61
CA THR A 167 18.34 9.32 -2.89
C THR A 167 18.75 8.00 -3.55
N VAL A 168 19.67 7.27 -2.95
CA VAL A 168 20.03 5.90 -3.32
C VAL A 168 19.66 4.93 -2.19
N SER A 169 19.44 3.67 -2.54
CA SER A 169 19.15 2.61 -1.56
C SER A 169 19.67 1.26 -2.05
N ARG A 170 19.69 0.27 -1.15
CA ARG A 170 20.00 -1.14 -1.49
C ARG A 170 18.84 -1.91 -2.09
N LEU A 171 17.63 -1.32 -2.12
CA LEU A 171 16.51 -1.95 -2.78
C LEU A 171 16.85 -2.25 -4.24
N PRO A 172 16.38 -3.36 -4.82
CA PRO A 172 16.67 -3.68 -6.21
C PRO A 172 16.22 -2.56 -7.16
N GLY A 173 17.17 -2.00 -7.93
CA GLY A 173 16.98 -0.82 -8.78
C GLY A 173 17.33 0.52 -8.11
N GLY A 174 17.70 0.52 -6.83
CA GLY A 174 17.89 1.69 -5.98
C GLY A 174 19.29 2.30 -6.01
N GLY A 175 20.26 1.67 -6.67
CA GLY A 175 21.62 2.16 -6.85
C GLY A 175 22.67 1.36 -6.07
N LEU A 176 22.57 1.34 -4.73
CA LEU A 176 23.62 0.79 -3.86
C LEU A 176 23.71 -0.73 -3.95
N GLY A 177 24.93 -1.26 -4.08
CA GLY A 177 25.19 -2.71 -4.10
C GLY A 177 24.63 -3.44 -5.35
N GLN A 178 24.17 -2.72 -6.37
CA GLN A 178 23.61 -3.29 -7.59
C GLN A 178 24.51 -2.98 -8.80
N SER A 179 24.64 -3.94 -9.73
CA SER A 179 25.30 -3.70 -11.01
C SER A 179 24.48 -2.77 -11.92
N GLU A 180 25.10 -2.20 -12.94
CA GLU A 180 24.41 -1.37 -13.94
C GLU A 180 23.25 -2.11 -14.60
N HIS A 181 23.47 -3.38 -14.95
CA HIS A 181 22.44 -4.24 -15.53
C HIS A 181 21.25 -4.44 -14.57
N GLN A 182 21.52 -4.68 -13.28
CA GLN A 182 20.47 -4.81 -12.27
C GLN A 182 19.71 -3.50 -12.08
N ASN A 183 20.41 -2.37 -12.01
CA ASN A 183 19.80 -1.05 -11.89
C ASN A 183 18.92 -0.67 -13.09
N ALA A 184 19.27 -1.12 -14.29
CA ALA A 184 18.48 -0.90 -15.49
C ALA A 184 17.20 -1.77 -15.54
N ASN A 185 17.24 -2.98 -14.99
CA ASN A 185 16.16 -3.97 -15.13
C ASN A 185 15.24 -4.08 -13.91
N TYR A 186 15.76 -3.86 -12.70
CA TYR A 186 14.98 -4.00 -11.48
C TYR A 186 14.20 -2.73 -11.15
N CYS A 187 13.02 -2.96 -10.59
CA CYS A 187 12.12 -1.93 -10.11
C CYS A 187 11.46 -2.44 -8.82
N THR A 188 11.53 -1.63 -7.78
CA THR A 188 10.96 -1.89 -6.47
C THR A 188 10.04 -0.74 -6.08
N MET A 189 8.84 -1.09 -5.62
CA MET A 189 7.78 -0.16 -5.24
C MET A 189 7.20 -0.61 -3.91
N LEU A 190 7.32 0.23 -2.89
CA LEU A 190 6.90 -0.06 -1.53
C LEU A 190 5.96 1.04 -1.02
N ASP A 191 4.98 0.64 -0.24
CA ASP A 191 4.18 1.52 0.60
C ASP A 191 4.88 1.62 1.96
N CYS A 192 5.27 2.83 2.36
CA CYS A 192 6.08 3.06 3.56
C CYS A 192 5.57 4.22 4.42
N ILE A 193 5.96 4.19 5.69
CA ILE A 193 5.85 5.29 6.63
C ILE A 193 7.27 5.81 6.90
N LEU A 194 7.53 7.06 6.50
CA LEU A 194 8.78 7.74 6.81
C LEU A 194 8.74 8.26 8.26
N LEU A 195 9.70 7.83 9.07
CA LEU A 195 9.90 8.32 10.43
C LEU A 195 10.67 9.65 10.41
N ASN A 196 10.34 10.53 11.36
CA ASN A 196 11.12 11.72 11.71
C ASN A 196 11.66 12.55 10.53
N LEU A 197 10.78 13.34 9.90
CA LEU A 197 11.26 14.58 9.27
C LEU A 197 11.34 15.64 10.37
N THR A 198 12.54 15.94 10.85
CA THR A 198 12.76 17.12 11.70
C THR A 198 12.26 18.35 10.94
N ALA A 199 11.18 18.96 11.43
CA ALA A 199 10.74 20.25 10.93
C ALA A 199 11.87 21.27 11.13
N PRO A 200 12.32 21.99 10.09
CA PRO A 200 13.01 23.24 10.36
C PRO A 200 12.00 24.16 11.02
N SER A 201 12.29 24.51 12.27
CA SER A 201 11.69 25.56 13.08
C SER A 201 10.67 26.46 12.37
N GLY A 202 9.41 26.40 12.81
CA GLY A 202 8.53 27.57 12.84
C GLY A 202 7.40 27.67 11.82
N ASP A 203 7.25 26.73 10.88
CA ASP A 203 6.09 26.74 9.98
C ASP A 203 5.54 25.33 9.76
N ASN A 204 4.21 25.15 9.87
CA ASN A 204 3.51 23.86 9.82
C ASN A 204 3.47 23.24 8.40
N SER A 205 4.44 23.58 7.57
CA SER A 205 4.74 23.00 6.27
C SER A 205 5.83 21.95 6.48
N MET A 206 5.45 20.68 6.54
CA MET A 206 6.36 19.54 6.62
C MET A 206 7.13 19.39 5.29
N GLN A 207 8.12 20.27 5.07
CA GLN A 207 9.05 20.19 3.93
C GLN A 207 10.13 19.18 4.26
N ILE A 208 10.41 18.29 3.30
CA ILE A 208 11.76 17.72 3.24
C ILE A 208 12.64 18.87 2.79
N CYS A 209 13.72 19.14 3.51
CA CYS A 209 14.68 20.16 3.11
C CYS A 209 15.27 19.77 1.74
N ASP A 210 14.69 20.35 0.67
CA ASP A 210 15.29 20.44 -0.65
C ASP A 210 16.38 21.51 -0.56
N GLY A 211 17.52 21.14 0.01
CA GLY A 211 18.68 22.01 0.06
C GLY A 211 19.92 21.17 0.27
N ASP A 212 20.88 21.32 -0.64
CA ASP A 212 22.24 20.76 -0.59
C ASP A 212 23.03 21.11 0.70
N ASN A 213 22.40 21.72 1.71
CA ASN A 213 23.01 22.25 2.92
C ASN A 213 22.24 21.90 4.22
N ALA A 214 21.62 20.73 4.29
CA ALA A 214 21.18 20.16 5.57
C ALA A 214 21.91 18.83 5.79
N SER A 215 23.05 18.90 6.50
CA SER A 215 23.70 17.74 7.10
C SER A 215 22.80 17.15 8.17
N THR A 216 21.82 16.33 7.78
CA THR A 216 21.29 15.31 8.68
C THR A 216 22.23 14.12 8.55
N ASP A 217 23.23 14.04 9.43
CA ASP A 217 24.16 12.89 9.58
C ASP A 217 23.46 11.56 9.89
N LEU A 218 22.12 11.55 9.96
CA LEU A 218 21.32 10.38 10.27
C LEU A 218 20.55 9.91 9.03
N PRO A 219 20.50 8.58 8.80
CA PRO A 219 19.81 7.99 7.67
C PRO A 219 18.30 8.19 7.78
N LEU A 220 17.62 8.28 6.63
CA LEU A 220 16.16 8.32 6.62
C LEU A 220 15.59 6.94 6.92
N GLU A 221 14.77 6.85 7.96
CA GLU A 221 14.18 5.58 8.40
C GLU A 221 12.76 5.40 7.84
N PHE A 222 12.54 4.28 7.16
CA PHE A 222 11.26 3.91 6.57
C PHE A 222 10.73 2.63 7.21
N LYS A 223 9.47 2.66 7.59
CA LYS A 223 8.72 1.49 8.04
C LYS A 223 7.87 0.99 6.87
N VAL A 224 8.16 -0.19 6.37
CA VAL A 224 7.51 -0.75 5.17
C VAL A 224 6.16 -1.34 5.55
N LEU A 225 5.09 -0.78 4.99
CA LEU A 225 3.71 -1.13 5.27
C LEU A 225 3.20 -2.23 4.32
N ASP A 226 3.40 -2.06 3.00
CA ASP A 226 2.92 -3.00 1.97
C ASP A 226 3.85 -3.11 0.74
N LEU A 227 3.74 -4.24 0.05
CA LEU A 227 4.55 -4.65 -1.09
C LEU A 227 3.77 -4.46 -2.39
N ILE A 228 4.21 -3.55 -3.27
CA ILE A 228 3.56 -3.34 -4.56
C ILE A 228 4.32 -4.05 -5.67
N ARG A 229 5.65 -3.85 -5.72
CA ARG A 229 6.54 -4.46 -6.71
C ARG A 229 7.91 -4.74 -6.12
N TYR A 230 8.52 -5.87 -6.46
CA TYR A 230 9.89 -6.19 -6.06
C TYR A 230 10.64 -6.89 -7.19
N ARG A 231 11.85 -6.42 -7.52
CA ARG A 231 12.68 -6.94 -8.64
C ARG A 231 11.94 -7.05 -9.99
N GLY A 232 10.94 -6.19 -10.21
CA GLY A 232 10.11 -6.25 -11.41
C GLY A 232 8.87 -7.16 -11.32
N THR A 233 8.71 -7.99 -10.29
CA THR A 233 7.48 -8.77 -10.04
C THR A 233 6.43 -7.89 -9.35
N CYS A 234 5.21 -7.89 -9.88
CA CYS A 234 4.09 -7.10 -9.35
C CYS A 234 3.27 -7.95 -8.37
N TYR A 235 3.06 -7.46 -7.15
CA TYR A 235 2.31 -8.14 -6.09
C TYR A 235 0.93 -7.51 -5.84
N ALA A 236 0.64 -6.35 -6.44
CA ALA A 236 -0.53 -5.55 -6.13
C ALA A 236 -1.90 -6.24 -6.36
N SER A 237 -1.95 -7.32 -7.15
CA SER A 237 -3.17 -8.10 -7.38
C SER A 237 -3.41 -9.21 -6.35
N LEU A 238 -2.39 -9.57 -5.55
CA LEU A 238 -2.52 -10.60 -4.53
C LEU A 238 -3.29 -10.05 -3.31
N PRO A 239 -3.98 -10.89 -2.53
CA PRO A 239 -4.54 -10.49 -1.23
C PRO A 239 -3.48 -9.91 -0.30
N PHE A 240 -3.87 -8.97 0.57
CA PHE A 240 -2.95 -8.33 1.54
C PHE A 240 -2.20 -9.33 2.42
N ARG A 241 -2.86 -10.41 2.85
CA ARG A 241 -2.25 -11.50 3.61
C ARG A 241 -1.08 -12.14 2.88
N GLU A 242 -1.24 -12.41 1.58
CA GLU A 242 -0.18 -13.01 0.75
C GLU A 242 0.96 -12.02 0.53
N ARG A 243 0.67 -10.73 0.29
CA ARG A 243 1.70 -9.69 0.15
C ARG A 243 2.51 -9.52 1.43
N SER A 244 1.84 -9.53 2.59
CA SER A 244 2.49 -9.47 3.90
C SER A 244 3.37 -10.70 4.13
N CYS A 245 2.87 -11.90 3.80
CA CYS A 245 3.64 -13.14 3.86
C CYS A 245 4.90 -13.10 2.97
N TRP A 246 4.76 -12.66 1.72
CA TRP A 246 5.91 -12.47 0.81
C TRP A 246 6.95 -11.52 1.40
N MET A 247 6.50 -10.38 1.92
CA MET A 247 7.37 -9.38 2.51
C MET A 247 8.12 -9.92 3.73
N GLU A 248 7.42 -10.55 4.67
CA GLU A 248 7.96 -10.97 5.96
C GLU A 248 8.79 -12.26 5.88
N GLN A 249 8.37 -13.24 5.08
CA GLN A 249 9.01 -14.56 5.07
C GLN A 249 10.11 -14.70 4.01
N TYR A 250 10.01 -13.98 2.89
CA TYR A 250 10.88 -14.20 1.72
C TYR A 250 11.74 -12.99 1.36
N LEU A 251 11.22 -11.78 1.58
CA LEU A 251 11.88 -10.54 1.15
C LEU A 251 12.49 -9.74 2.30
N HIS A 252 12.14 -10.06 3.55
CA HIS A 252 12.52 -9.29 4.74
C HIS A 252 14.02 -8.99 4.82
N SER A 253 14.87 -10.02 4.73
CA SER A 253 16.33 -9.87 4.81
C SER A 253 16.92 -8.98 3.71
N GLN A 254 16.29 -8.94 2.54
CA GLN A 254 16.75 -8.16 1.40
C GLN A 254 16.20 -6.73 1.43
N ILE A 255 15.01 -6.53 1.99
CA ILE A 255 14.41 -5.20 2.16
C ILE A 255 15.15 -4.44 3.26
N GLU A 256 15.48 -5.10 4.37
CA GLU A 256 16.14 -4.50 5.52
C GLU A 256 17.68 -4.47 5.42
N GLU A 257 18.24 -4.93 4.30
CA GLU A 257 19.68 -4.87 4.06
C GLU A 257 20.16 -3.41 4.13
N SER A 258 21.06 -3.14 5.08
CA SER A 258 21.61 -1.80 5.30
C SER A 258 23.06 -1.85 5.79
N GLN A 259 23.81 -0.80 5.48
CA GLN A 259 25.13 -0.49 6.02
C GLN A 259 25.09 0.81 6.82
N GLU A 260 26.12 1.06 7.62
CA GLU A 260 26.17 2.21 8.54
C GLU A 260 26.04 3.55 7.80
N ASP A 261 26.72 3.67 6.66
CA ASP A 261 26.77 4.85 5.79
C ASP A 261 25.60 4.96 4.79
N ASP A 262 24.66 4.03 4.79
CA ASP A 262 23.55 4.08 3.84
C ASP A 262 22.61 5.26 4.17
N PRO A 263 22.20 6.07 3.18
CA PRO A 263 21.39 7.27 3.41
C PRO A 263 19.94 6.96 3.80
N VAL A 264 19.50 5.71 3.65
CA VAL A 264 18.15 5.25 3.98
C VAL A 264 18.19 3.86 4.60
N ARG A 265 17.28 3.60 5.53
CA ARG A 265 17.08 2.28 6.14
C ARG A 265 15.60 1.90 6.07
N PHE A 266 15.34 0.64 5.78
CA PHE A 266 13.98 0.08 5.73
C PHE A 266 13.82 -0.96 6.83
N GLU A 267 12.67 -0.94 7.50
CA GLU A 267 12.28 -1.98 8.44
C GLU A 267 10.82 -2.36 8.17
N VAL A 268 10.56 -3.65 8.01
CA VAL A 268 9.24 -4.20 7.69
C VAL A 268 8.34 -4.14 8.92
N ILE A 269 7.13 -3.60 8.77
CA ILE A 269 6.13 -3.68 9.83
C ILE A 269 5.48 -5.07 9.81
N PRO A 270 5.57 -5.84 10.90
CA PRO A 270 4.97 -7.17 10.98
C PRO A 270 3.43 -7.10 11.02
N ALA A 271 2.80 -8.06 10.37
CA ALA A 271 1.36 -8.29 10.40
C ALA A 271 1.00 -9.33 11.47
N TYR A 272 -0.06 -9.05 12.22
CA TYR A 272 -0.55 -9.90 13.29
C TYR A 272 -1.97 -10.40 12.99
N PRO A 273 -2.34 -11.61 13.44
CA PRO A 273 -3.72 -12.05 13.46
C PRO A 273 -4.61 -11.14 14.30
N CYS A 274 -5.90 -11.09 13.95
CA CYS A 274 -6.89 -10.28 14.64
C CYS A 274 -7.73 -11.08 15.66
N ASP A 275 -7.21 -12.20 16.17
CA ASP A 275 -7.82 -12.90 17.32
C ASP A 275 -7.50 -12.17 18.63
N LEU A 276 -8.32 -12.43 19.65
CA LEU A 276 -8.24 -11.70 20.92
C LEU A 276 -6.90 -11.88 21.63
N GLU A 277 -6.30 -13.07 21.55
CA GLU A 277 -5.03 -13.39 22.20
C GLU A 277 -3.88 -12.64 21.51
N SER A 278 -3.78 -12.76 20.19
CA SER A 278 -2.76 -12.06 19.39
C SER A 278 -2.85 -10.53 19.55
N MET A 279 -4.07 -9.98 19.50
CA MET A 279 -4.26 -8.53 19.67
C MET A 279 -3.85 -8.05 21.06
N ASN A 280 -4.26 -8.76 22.11
CA ASN A 280 -3.88 -8.41 23.48
C ASN A 280 -2.37 -8.51 23.69
N ALA A 281 -1.73 -9.56 23.18
CA ALA A 281 -0.28 -9.73 23.29
C ALA A 281 0.47 -8.56 22.65
N VAL A 282 0.08 -8.16 21.44
CA VAL A 282 0.73 -7.09 20.68
C VAL A 282 0.47 -5.71 21.30
N LEU A 283 -0.77 -5.43 21.72
CA LEU A 283 -1.14 -4.13 22.29
C LEU A 283 -0.64 -3.92 23.72
N SER A 284 -0.33 -5.00 24.45
CA SER A 284 0.24 -4.92 25.81
C SER A 284 1.74 -4.59 25.80
N VAL A 285 2.42 -4.82 24.68
CA VAL A 285 3.85 -4.54 24.54
C VAL A 285 4.04 -3.06 24.16
N LYS A 286 4.94 -2.38 24.87
CA LYS A 286 5.33 -1.02 24.49
C LYS A 286 6.03 -1.06 23.12
N PRO A 287 5.50 -0.38 22.10
CA PRO A 287 6.08 -0.40 20.75
C PRO A 287 7.46 0.28 20.74
N LYS A 288 8.33 -0.16 19.82
CA LYS A 288 9.69 0.39 19.63
C LYS A 288 9.70 1.82 19.06
N TYR A 289 8.54 2.32 18.63
CA TYR A 289 8.33 3.64 18.04
C TYR A 289 7.04 4.24 18.58
N GLU A 290 6.92 5.57 18.51
CA GLU A 290 5.65 6.25 18.82
C GLU A 290 4.59 5.76 17.84
N VAL A 291 3.53 5.12 18.35
CA VAL A 291 2.41 4.68 17.53
C VAL A 291 1.50 5.89 17.28
N SER A 292 0.99 6.00 16.06
CA SER A 292 0.04 7.07 15.72
C SER A 292 -1.20 6.94 16.61
N VAL A 293 -1.47 7.96 17.43
CA VAL A 293 -2.67 8.01 18.26
C VAL A 293 -3.81 8.53 17.39
N CYS A 294 -4.83 7.70 17.22
CA CYS A 294 -6.07 8.00 16.51
C CYS A 294 -6.88 9.17 17.11
#